data_AF-N1VUB3-F1
#
_entry.id   AF-N1VUB3-F1
#
_cell.length_a   1.000
_cell.length_b   1.000
_cell.length_c   1.000
_cell.angle_alpha   90.00
_cell.angle_beta   90.00
_cell.angle_gamma   90.00
#
_symmetry.space_group_name_H-M   'P 1'
#
loop_
_entity.id
_entity.type
_entity.pdbx_description
1 polymer ?
#
loop_
_entity_poly.entity_id
_entity_poly.type
_entity_poly.pdbx_seq_one_letter_code
_entity_poly.pdbx_strand_id
1 'polypeptide(L)'
;MDYPNNTEYMNEFSERTRTYLILNGIQNEYKIAEILNNFFKSSPLELSFSSDWKLWESYLKTNEIMPTHSLPIADRSWQFGSMIPHSSEWKRDTKKTKQSIVGSLKPVFVIVSIFLWSLLYYLIIFRLL
;
A
#
# COMPACT_ATOMS: atom_id res chain seq x y z
N MET A 1 3.54 6.35 -13.00
CA MET A 1 3.52 5.70 -11.68
C MET A 1 4.22 4.39 -11.92
N ASP A 2 5.46 4.25 -11.47
CA ASP A 2 6.25 3.05 -11.71
C ASP A 2 6.11 2.16 -10.48
N TYR A 3 5.55 0.97 -10.67
CA TYR A 3 5.26 0.03 -9.60
C TYR A 3 6.45 -0.92 -9.44
N PRO A 4 7.04 -1.04 -8.23
CA PRO A 4 8.22 -1.87 -8.03
C PRO A 4 7.89 -3.38 -8.06
N ASN A 5 6.62 -3.76 -7.95
CA ASN A 5 6.16 -5.15 -7.95
C ASN A 5 4.81 -5.30 -8.66
N ASN A 6 4.67 -6.37 -9.45
CA ASN A 6 3.43 -6.74 -10.14
C ASN A 6 2.28 -6.96 -9.15
N THR A 7 2.52 -7.57 -7.98
CA THR A 7 1.46 -7.80 -6.99
C THR A 7 0.93 -6.48 -6.40
N GLU A 8 1.83 -5.53 -6.16
CA GLU A 8 1.47 -4.20 -5.63
C GLU A 8 0.66 -3.41 -6.65
N TYR A 9 1.07 -3.47 -7.93
CA TYR A 9 0.30 -2.90 -9.03
C TYR A 9 -1.11 -3.46 -9.11
N MET A 10 -1.24 -4.80 -9.11
CA MET A 10 -2.54 -5.47 -9.23
C MET A 10 -3.47 -5.10 -8.09
N ASN A 11 -2.96 -5.04 -6.85
CA ASN A 11 -3.74 -4.61 -5.70
C ASN A 11 -4.19 -3.16 -5.83
N GLU A 12 -3.29 -2.24 -6.19
CA GLU A 12 -3.66 -0.83 -6.32
C GLU A 12 -4.64 -0.59 -7.48
N PHE A 13 -4.45 -1.28 -8.60
CA PHE A 13 -5.34 -1.18 -9.76
C PHE A 13 -6.73 -1.74 -9.44
N SER A 14 -6.81 -2.87 -8.73
CA SER A 14 -8.06 -3.45 -8.25
C SER A 14 -8.81 -2.50 -7.31
N GLU A 15 -8.12 -1.89 -6.34
CA GLU A 15 -8.74 -0.93 -5.41
C GLU A 15 -9.25 0.33 -6.12
N ARG A 16 -8.49 0.85 -7.09
CA ARG A 16 -8.88 2.05 -7.86
C ARG A 16 -10.08 1.79 -8.76
N THR A 17 -10.11 0.67 -9.47
CA THR A 17 -11.25 0.28 -10.33
C THR A 17 -12.49 0.01 -9.49
N ARG A 18 -12.36 -0.65 -8.33
CA ARG A 18 -13.42 -0.81 -7.34
C ARG A 18 -13.97 0.53 -6.85
N THR A 19 -13.09 1.42 -6.39
CA THR A 19 -13.47 2.76 -5.89
C THR A 19 -14.18 3.56 -6.97
N TYR A 20 -13.71 3.48 -8.22
CA TYR A 20 -14.37 4.12 -9.35
C TYR A 20 -15.82 3.66 -9.53
N LEU A 21 -16.10 2.35 -9.44
CA LEU A 21 -17.48 1.83 -9.54
C LEU A 21 -18.38 2.34 -8.40
N ILE A 22 -17.84 2.38 -7.18
CA ILE A 22 -18.55 2.90 -6.00
C ILE A 22 -18.91 4.38 -6.19
N LEU A 23 -17.95 5.19 -6.64
CA LEU A 23 -18.15 6.62 -6.90
C LEU A 23 -19.13 6.87 -8.06
N ASN A 24 -19.25 5.94 -9.00
CA ASN A 24 -20.26 5.97 -10.07
C ASN A 24 -21.64 5.47 -9.64
N GLY A 25 -21.85 5.23 -8.34
CA GLY A 25 -23.15 4.88 -7.77
C GLY A 25 -23.46 3.38 -7.73
N ILE A 26 -22.52 2.51 -8.13
CA ILE A 26 -22.67 1.06 -7.98
C ILE A 26 -22.31 0.70 -6.54
N GLN A 27 -23.32 0.53 -5.68
CA GLN A 27 -23.10 0.22 -4.26
C GLN A 27 -23.27 -1.27 -3.90
N ASN A 28 -23.67 -2.11 -4.86
CA ASN A 28 -23.83 -3.53 -4.62
C ASN A 28 -22.47 -4.24 -4.77
N GLU A 29 -21.89 -4.70 -3.66
CA GLU A 29 -20.59 -5.38 -3.63
C GLU A 29 -20.54 -6.62 -4.51
N TYR A 30 -21.64 -7.40 -4.59
CA TYR A 30 -21.70 -8.57 -5.46
C TYR A 30 -21.54 -8.17 -6.94
N LYS A 31 -22.24 -7.12 -7.35
CA LYS A 31 -22.17 -6.60 -8.72
C LYS A 31 -20.79 -6.03 -9.04
N ILE A 32 -20.16 -5.35 -8.08
CA ILE A 32 -18.78 -4.86 -8.21
C ILE A 32 -17.83 -6.05 -8.42
N ALA A 33 -17.90 -7.05 -7.54
CA ALA A 33 -17.05 -8.23 -7.61
C ALA A 33 -17.21 -8.99 -8.94
N GLU A 34 -18.45 -9.12 -9.43
CA GLU A 34 -18.76 -9.71 -10.73
C GLU A 34 -18.11 -8.94 -11.89
N ILE A 35 -18.29 -7.62 -11.93
CA ILE A 35 -17.70 -6.74 -12.96
C ILE A 35 -16.17 -6.86 -12.96
N LEU A 36 -15.55 -6.76 -11.79
CA LEU A 36 -14.09 -6.85 -11.65
C LEU A 36 -13.58 -8.24 -12.05
N ASN A 37 -14.23 -9.32 -11.59
CA ASN A 37 -13.86 -10.68 -11.95
C ASN A 37 -13.94 -10.91 -13.48
N ASN A 38 -14.99 -10.40 -14.13
CA ASN A 38 -15.13 -10.52 -15.57
C ASN A 38 -14.07 -9.70 -16.32
N PHE A 39 -13.73 -8.50 -15.83
CA PHE A 39 -12.66 -7.68 -16.39
C PHE A 39 -11.30 -8.38 -16.28
N PHE A 40 -10.88 -8.78 -15.08
CA PHE A 40 -9.56 -9.40 -14.87
C PHE A 40 -9.40 -10.76 -15.55
N LYS A 41 -10.50 -11.47 -15.84
CA LYS A 41 -10.46 -12.71 -16.64
C LYS A 41 -10.34 -12.47 -18.14
N SER A 42 -10.94 -11.40 -18.65
CA SER A 42 -11.05 -11.13 -20.08
C SER A 42 -9.97 -10.20 -20.62
N SER A 43 -9.35 -9.39 -19.75
CA SER A 43 -8.48 -8.29 -20.12
C SER A 43 -7.08 -8.48 -19.54
N PRO A 44 -6.09 -8.92 -20.35
CA PRO A 44 -4.71 -8.99 -19.90
C PRO A 44 -4.17 -7.57 -19.68
N LEU A 45 -3.50 -7.35 -18.55
CA LEU A 45 -2.95 -6.05 -18.16
C LEU A 45 -1.50 -5.92 -18.60
N GLU A 46 -1.13 -4.75 -19.07
CA GLU A 46 0.23 -4.41 -19.51
C GLU A 46 1.12 -3.94 -18.35
N LEU A 47 0.58 -3.87 -17.13
CA LEU A 47 1.24 -3.35 -15.94
C LEU A 47 1.67 -1.89 -16.07
N SER A 48 0.93 -1.15 -16.89
CA SER A 48 1.11 0.27 -17.14
C SER A 48 -0.20 0.96 -16.84
N PHE A 49 -0.19 1.77 -15.78
CA PHE A 49 -1.41 2.39 -15.26
C PHE A 49 -2.18 3.16 -16.35
N SER A 50 -1.49 3.87 -17.23
CA SER A 50 -2.15 4.66 -18.27
C SER A 50 -2.80 3.82 -19.36
N SER A 51 -2.21 2.68 -19.74
CA SER A 51 -2.81 1.82 -20.77
C SER A 51 -3.91 0.96 -20.17
N ASP A 52 -3.67 0.39 -19.00
CA ASP A 52 -4.64 -0.43 -18.27
C ASP A 52 -5.87 0.37 -17.83
N TRP A 53 -5.70 1.65 -17.48
CA TRP A 53 -6.84 2.52 -17.19
C TRP A 53 -7.72 2.78 -18.42
N LYS A 54 -7.11 2.97 -19.60
CA LYS A 54 -7.86 3.09 -20.85
C LYS A 54 -8.57 1.79 -21.21
N LEU A 55 -7.93 0.65 -20.97
CA LEU A 55 -8.51 -0.67 -21.15
C LEU A 55 -9.76 -0.84 -20.25
N TRP A 56 -9.64 -0.44 -18.99
CA TRP A 56 -10.75 -0.42 -18.04
C TRP A 56 -11.91 0.47 -18.50
N GLU A 57 -11.64 1.72 -18.88
CA GLU A 57 -12.68 2.63 -19.39
C GLU A 57 -13.36 2.09 -20.66
N SER A 58 -12.58 1.47 -21.55
CA SER A 58 -13.12 0.82 -22.74
C SER A 58 -14.02 -0.36 -22.38
N TYR A 59 -13.60 -1.20 -21.44
CA TYR A 59 -14.38 -2.34 -20.96
C TYR A 59 -15.74 -1.89 -20.38
N LEU A 60 -15.74 -0.84 -19.57
CA LEU A 60 -16.98 -0.29 -19.00
C LEU A 60 -17.94 0.22 -20.08
N LYS A 61 -17.41 0.89 -21.10
CA LYS A 61 -18.21 1.37 -22.25
C LYS A 61 -18.80 0.21 -23.05
N THR A 62 -17.99 -0.80 -23.38
CA THR A 62 -18.44 -1.97 -24.16
C THR A 62 -19.54 -2.75 -23.45
N ASN A 63 -19.48 -2.85 -22.12
CA ASN A 63 -20.48 -3.56 -21.32
C ASN A 63 -21.64 -2.68 -20.86
N GLU A 64 -21.76 -1.46 -21.39
CA GLU A 64 -22.82 -0.50 -21.05
C GLU A 64 -22.98 -0.27 -19.54
N ILE A 65 -21.86 -0.33 -18.80
CA ILE A 65 -21.82 -0.08 -17.36
C ILE A 65 -21.89 1.42 -17.16
N MET A 66 -23.10 1.97 -17.29
CA MET A 66 -23.33 3.41 -17.22
C MET A 66 -23.27 3.90 -15.77
N PRO A 67 -22.68 5.08 -15.54
CA PRO A 67 -22.70 5.71 -14.23
C PRO A 67 -24.12 6.14 -13.91
N THR A 68 -24.68 5.57 -12.84
CA THR A 68 -25.87 6.13 -12.21
C THR A 68 -25.50 7.50 -11.65
N HIS A 69 -25.97 8.57 -12.28
CA HIS A 69 -25.75 9.97 -11.89
C HIS A 69 -26.35 10.36 -10.51
N SER A 70 -26.72 9.37 -9.69
CA SER A 70 -27.05 9.59 -8.29
C SER A 70 -25.75 9.52 -7.49
N LEU A 71 -25.08 10.66 -7.30
CA LEU A 71 -24.07 10.79 -6.25
C LEU A 71 -24.70 10.36 -4.92
N PRO A 72 -24.34 9.23 -4.30
CA PRO A 72 -24.94 8.80 -3.06
C PRO A 72 -24.16 9.43 -1.92
N ILE A 73 -24.09 10.76 -1.87
CA ILE A 73 -23.26 11.46 -0.88
C ILE A 73 -24.02 11.72 0.43
N ALA A 74 -25.35 11.61 0.49
CA ALA A 74 -26.09 12.06 1.68
C ALA A 74 -26.32 10.99 2.77
N ASP A 75 -26.71 9.75 2.45
CA ASP A 75 -27.24 8.84 3.49
C ASP A 75 -26.28 7.75 4.00
N ARG A 76 -25.09 7.58 3.40
CA ARG A 76 -24.14 6.49 3.76
C ARG A 76 -22.72 6.94 4.11
N SER A 77 -22.50 8.23 4.28
CA SER A 77 -21.19 8.78 4.69
C SER A 77 -20.67 8.16 6.00
N TRP A 78 -21.56 7.74 6.90
CA TRP A 78 -21.19 7.06 8.14
C TRP A 78 -20.72 5.60 7.96
N GLN A 79 -21.10 4.93 6.86
CA GLN A 79 -20.70 3.53 6.60
C GLN A 79 -19.28 3.43 6.02
N PHE A 80 -18.81 4.47 5.33
CA PHE A 80 -17.43 4.52 4.84
C PHE A 80 -16.42 4.73 5.98
N GLY A 81 -16.76 5.51 7.01
CA GLY A 81 -15.86 5.74 8.14
C GLY A 81 -15.58 4.48 8.99
N SER A 82 -16.48 3.51 9.01
CA SER A 82 -16.36 2.31 9.86
C SER A 82 -15.88 1.04 9.14
N MET A 83 -15.93 1.02 7.80
CA MET A 83 -15.46 -0.12 6.98
C MET A 83 -14.10 0.12 6.31
N ILE A 84 -13.46 1.25 6.57
CA ILE A 84 -12.05 1.47 6.24
C ILE A 84 -11.26 0.76 7.35
N PRO A 85 -10.62 -0.39 7.09
CA PRO A 85 -9.80 -1.03 8.12
C PRO A 85 -8.78 -0.01 8.62
N HIS A 86 -8.48 0.01 9.92
CA HIS A 86 -7.50 0.92 10.50
C HIS A 86 -6.09 0.80 9.85
N SER A 87 -5.87 -0.25 9.05
CA SER A 87 -4.69 -0.47 8.21
C SER A 87 -4.72 0.22 6.85
N SER A 88 -5.86 0.74 6.37
CA SER A 88 -5.96 1.57 5.17
C SER A 88 -5.84 3.06 5.50
N GLU A 89 -5.01 3.41 6.50
CA GLU A 89 -4.33 4.70 6.44
C GLU A 89 -3.65 4.77 5.08
N TRP A 90 -4.10 5.70 4.24
CA TRP A 90 -3.55 5.97 2.91
C TRP A 90 -2.16 6.62 3.03
N LYS A 91 -1.26 6.00 3.79
CA LYS A 91 0.16 6.23 3.73
C LYS A 91 0.66 5.45 2.52
N ARG A 92 0.96 6.17 1.44
CA ARG A 92 2.15 5.82 0.67
C ARG A 92 3.35 6.01 1.60
N ASP A 93 3.53 5.08 2.54
CA ASP A 93 4.82 4.84 3.15
C ASP A 93 5.67 4.23 2.02
N THR A 94 6.05 5.08 1.06
CA THR A 94 7.35 5.00 0.42
C THR A 94 8.38 5.29 1.51
N LYS A 95 8.40 4.43 2.54
CA LYS A 95 9.56 4.25 3.37
C LYS A 95 10.61 3.67 2.41
N LYS A 96 11.25 4.57 1.64
CA LYS A 96 12.71 4.62 1.66
C LYS A 96 13.05 4.31 3.09
N THR A 97 13.51 3.10 3.31
CA THR A 97 13.88 2.53 4.59
C THR A 97 14.55 3.64 5.37
N LYS A 98 13.81 4.30 6.27
CA LYS A 98 14.41 4.97 7.41
C LYS A 98 14.96 3.79 8.20
N GLN A 99 16.12 3.29 7.78
CA GLN A 99 16.97 2.47 8.60
C GLN A 99 16.99 3.21 9.93
N SER A 100 16.35 2.60 10.90
CA SER A 100 16.22 3.11 12.23
C SER A 100 17.62 3.47 12.70
N ILE A 101 17.95 4.76 12.70
CA ILE A 101 19.22 5.27 13.24
C ILE A 101 19.36 4.79 14.70
N VAL A 102 18.23 4.60 15.37
CA VAL A 102 18.11 4.05 16.74
C VAL A 102 18.47 2.56 16.81
N GLY A 103 18.27 1.79 15.74
CA GLY A 103 18.65 0.36 15.65
C GLY A 103 20.14 0.15 15.34
N SER A 104 20.76 1.06 14.56
CA SER A 104 22.17 0.97 14.18
C SER A 104 23.16 1.36 15.30
N LEU A 105 22.74 2.17 16.27
CA LEU A 105 23.59 2.61 17.39
C LEU A 105 23.79 1.53 18.46
N LYS A 106 22.84 0.60 18.62
CA LYS A 106 22.92 -0.49 19.60
C LYS A 106 24.15 -1.39 19.41
N PRO A 107 24.45 -1.94 18.21
CA PRO A 107 25.62 -2.79 18.04
C PRO A 107 26.95 -2.02 18.23
N VAL A 108 27.02 -0.75 17.84
CA VAL A 108 28.21 0.09 18.03
C VAL A 108 28.48 0.35 19.52
N PHE A 109 27.44 0.62 20.31
CA PHE A 109 27.57 0.83 21.75
C PHE A 109 28.13 -0.41 22.47
N VAL A 110 27.70 -1.62 22.08
CA VAL A 110 28.21 -2.86 22.66
C VAL A 110 29.70 -3.04 22.36
N ILE A 111 30.13 -2.78 21.12
CA ILE A 111 31.54 -2.90 20.73
C ILE A 111 32.41 -1.90 21.50
N VAL A 112 31.99 -0.62 21.56
CA VAL A 112 32.73 0.43 22.30
C VAL A 112 32.81 0.09 23.79
N SER A 113 31.74 -0.43 24.38
CA SER A 113 31.71 -0.83 25.78
C SER A 113 32.73 -1.94 26.06
N ILE A 114 32.81 -2.98 25.21
CA ILE A 114 33.78 -4.08 25.39
C ILE A 114 35.22 -3.55 25.34
N PHE A 115 35.54 -2.70 24.36
CA PHE A 115 36.87 -2.10 24.26
C PHE A 115 37.21 -1.21 25.45
N LEU A 116 36.26 -0.39 25.93
CA LEU A 116 36.45 0.48 27.08
C LEU A 116 36.76 -0.33 28.35
N TRP A 117 35.99 -1.37 28.63
CA TRP A 117 36.20 -2.24 29.79
C TRP A 117 37.50 -3.04 29.70
N SER A 118 37.85 -3.52 28.50
CA SER A 118 39.11 -4.22 28.26
C SER A 118 40.33 -3.30 28.47
N LEU A 119 40.27 -2.06 27.99
CA LEU A 119 41.33 -1.06 28.20
C LEU A 119 41.47 -0.69 29.67
N LEU A 120 40.35 -0.46 30.37
CA LEU A 120 40.35 -0.21 31.81
C LEU A 120 40.99 -1.35 32.59
N TYR A 121 40.62 -2.60 32.27
CA TYR A 121 41.19 -3.77 32.90
C TYR A 121 42.71 -3.89 32.66
N TYR A 122 43.15 -3.61 31.44
CA TYR A 122 44.57 -3.61 31.10
C TYR A 122 45.35 -2.53 31.86
N LEU A 123 44.81 -1.31 31.95
CA LEU A 123 45.42 -0.20 32.72
C LEU A 123 45.49 -0.49 34.22
N ILE A 124 44.48 -1.17 34.78
CA ILE A 124 44.49 -1.57 36.19
C ILE A 124 45.59 -2.60 36.43
N ILE A 125 45.68 -3.64 35.60
CA ILE A 125 46.71 -4.68 35.75
C ILE A 125 48.12 -4.10 35.58
N PHE A 126 48.35 -3.28 34.55
CA PHE A 126 49.68 -2.72 34.27
C PHE A 126 50.14 -1.69 35.31
N ARG A 127 49.21 -1.08 36.06
CA ARG A 127 49.52 -0.17 37.17
C ARG A 127 49.74 -0.89 38.50
N LEU A 128 49.27 -2.14 38.61
CA LEU A 128 49.41 -2.98 39.81
C LEU A 128 50.62 -3.94 39.74
N LEU A 129 51.22 -4.08 38.55
CA LEU A 129 52.50 -4.76 38.30
C LEU A 129 53.67 -3.78 38.40
#